data_AF-A0A2S0WBT4-F1
#
_entry.id   AF-A0A2S0WBT4-F1
#
_cell.length_a   1.000
_cell.length_b   1.000
_cell.length_c   1.000
_cell.angle_alpha   90.00
_cell.angle_beta   90.00
_cell.angle_gamma   90.00
#
_symmetry.space_group_name_H-M   'P 1'
#
loop_
_entity.id
_entity.type
_entity.pdbx_description
1 polymer ?
#
loop_
_entity_poly.entity_id
_entity_poly.type
_entity_poly.pdbx_seq_one_letter_code
_entity_poly.pdbx_strand_id
1 'polypeptide(L)'
;MKFDEAEIRPSISRLKRARGQLDAVIRMMEEGRDCEEIITQLAAADKAVSRASYQVLVRMMERCLTTDGVDSPNVADMEKMFLSFA
;
A
#
# COMPACT_ATOMS: atom_id res chain seq x y z
N MET A 1 -11.81 -5.03 13.67
CA MET A 1 -12.20 -4.45 12.37
C MET A 1 -12.11 -5.52 11.28
N LYS A 2 -13.15 -5.74 10.49
CA LYS A 2 -13.12 -6.61 9.30
C LYS A 2 -13.43 -5.75 8.09
N PHE A 3 -12.56 -5.75 7.09
CA PHE A 3 -12.82 -5.14 5.80
C PHE A 3 -13.85 -5.99 5.03
N ASP A 4 -14.72 -5.36 4.25
CA ASP A 4 -15.50 -6.09 3.25
C ASP A 4 -14.55 -6.58 2.15
N GLU A 5 -14.68 -7.85 1.76
CA GLU A 5 -13.87 -8.49 0.73
C GLU A 5 -13.95 -7.73 -0.60
N ALA A 6 -15.11 -7.16 -0.93
CA ALA A 6 -15.30 -6.36 -2.13
C ALA A 6 -14.50 -5.04 -2.11
N GLU A 7 -14.38 -4.39 -0.95
CA GLU A 7 -13.69 -3.11 -0.78
C GLU A 7 -12.17 -3.25 -0.93
N ILE A 8 -11.60 -4.36 -0.46
CA ILE A 8 -10.14 -4.58 -0.44
C ILE A 8 -9.62 -5.37 -1.63
N ARG A 9 -10.48 -6.03 -2.41
CA ARG A 9 -10.08 -6.83 -3.58
C ARG A 9 -9.18 -6.07 -4.58
N PRO A 10 -9.42 -4.77 -4.87
CA PRO A 10 -8.52 -4.00 -5.73
C PRO A 10 -7.12 -3.82 -5.11
N SER A 11 -7.03 -3.57 -3.81
CA SER A 11 -5.77 -3.42 -3.07
C SER A 11 -5.01 -4.74 -3.01
N ILE A 12 -5.69 -5.86 -2.73
CA ILE A 12 -5.11 -7.21 -2.78
C ILE A 12 -4.52 -7.50 -4.16
N SER A 13 -5.24 -7.15 -5.23
CA SER A 13 -4.77 -7.39 -6.61
C SER A 13 -3.54 -6.54 -6.97
N ARG A 14 -3.36 -5.38 -6.34
CA ARG A 14 -2.14 -4.57 -6.47
C ARG A 14 -1.00 -5.16 -5.66
N LEU A 15 -1.25 -5.56 -4.42
CA LEU A 15 -0.24 -6.21 -3.58
C LEU A 15 0.27 -7.53 -4.18
N LYS A 16 -0.60 -8.34 -4.79
CA LYS A 16 -0.18 -9.54 -5.55
C LYS A 16 0.76 -9.22 -6.71
N ARG A 17 0.55 -8.08 -7.39
CA ARG A 17 1.45 -7.61 -8.47
C ARG A 17 2.77 -7.12 -7.89
N ALA A 18 2.73 -6.32 -6.82
CA ALA A 18 3.93 -5.86 -6.12
C ALA A 18 4.78 -7.04 -5.63
N ARG A 19 4.16 -8.11 -5.12
CA ARG A 19 4.86 -9.35 -4.75
C ARG A 19 5.65 -9.94 -5.94
N GLY A 20 5.02 -10.07 -7.11
CA GLY A 20 5.73 -10.56 -8.30
C GLY A 20 6.87 -9.64 -8.76
N GLN A 21 6.75 -8.33 -8.55
CA GLN A 21 7.83 -7.39 -8.82
C GLN A 21 8.99 -7.56 -7.82
N LEU A 22 8.69 -7.77 -6.54
CA LEU A 22 9.70 -8.04 -5.51
C LEU A 22 10.41 -9.38 -5.75
N ASP A 23 9.67 -10.43 -6.10
CA ASP A 23 10.24 -11.73 -6.47
C ASP A 23 11.21 -11.57 -7.66
N ALA A 24 10.85 -10.75 -8.65
CA ALA A 24 11.73 -10.43 -9.77
C ALA A 24 12.98 -9.66 -9.34
N VAL A 25 12.84 -8.62 -8.50
CA VAL A 25 13.98 -7.84 -7.98
C VAL A 25 14.95 -8.74 -7.21
N ILE A 26 14.46 -9.61 -6.33
CA ILE A 26 15.28 -10.57 -5.57
C ILE A 26 16.08 -11.44 -6.55
N ARG A 27 15.40 -12.03 -7.54
CA ARG A 27 16.08 -12.85 -8.56
C ARG A 27 17.14 -12.05 -9.33
N MET A 28 16.86 -10.80 -9.70
CA MET A 28 17.84 -9.94 -10.39
C MET A 28 19.08 -9.69 -9.53
N MET A 29 18.91 -9.54 -8.21
CA MET A 29 20.02 -9.39 -7.26
C MET A 29 20.83 -10.68 -7.11
N GLU A 30 20.15 -11.84 -7.01
CA GLU A 30 20.78 -13.16 -6.94
C GLU A 30 21.57 -13.50 -8.23
N GLU A 31 21.07 -13.09 -9.38
CA GLU A 31 21.71 -13.24 -10.69
C GLU A 31 22.85 -12.22 -10.93
N GLY A 32 23.03 -11.24 -10.05
CA GLY A 32 24.07 -10.22 -10.18
C GLY A 32 23.84 -9.27 -11.36
N ARG A 33 22.58 -8.92 -11.67
CA ARG A 33 22.22 -7.98 -12.74
C ARG A 33 22.65 -6.55 -12.44
N ASP A 34 22.54 -5.70 -13.46
CA ASP A 34 22.91 -4.30 -13.40
C ASP A 34 22.12 -3.51 -12.33
N CYS A 35 22.83 -2.63 -11.62
CA CYS A 35 22.30 -1.86 -10.51
C CYS A 35 21.19 -0.88 -10.94
N GLU A 36 21.27 -0.30 -12.14
CA GLU A 36 20.26 0.63 -12.67
C GLU A 36 18.95 -0.10 -12.97
N GLU A 37 19.03 -1.30 -13.52
CA GLU A 37 17.86 -2.16 -13.76
C GLU A 37 17.19 -2.56 -12.44
N ILE A 38 17.98 -2.95 -11.44
CA ILE A 38 17.48 -3.34 -10.10
C ILE A 38 16.75 -2.17 -9.45
N ILE A 39 17.37 -0.98 -9.40
CA ILE A 39 16.77 0.21 -8.79
C ILE A 39 15.49 0.63 -9.51
N THR A 40 15.45 0.52 -10.84
CA THR A 40 14.26 0.83 -11.62
C THR A 40 13.10 -0.11 -11.28
N GLN A 41 13.36 -1.42 -11.19
CA GLN A 41 12.33 -2.40 -10.82
C GLN A 41 11.89 -2.26 -9.35
N LEU A 42 12.83 -1.97 -8.45
CA LEU A 42 12.53 -1.72 -7.05
C LEU A 42 11.64 -0.49 -6.87
N ALA A 43 11.93 0.61 -7.58
CA ALA A 43 11.09 1.81 -7.57
C ALA A 43 9.68 1.53 -8.13
N ALA A 44 9.55 0.65 -9.12
CA ALA A 44 8.25 0.24 -9.65
C ALA A 44 7.45 -0.59 -8.62
N ALA A 45 8.12 -1.46 -7.86
CA ALA A 45 7.52 -2.23 -6.78
C ALA A 45 7.06 -1.32 -5.63
N ASP A 46 7.91 -0.39 -5.19
CA ASP A 46 7.59 0.62 -4.18
C ASP A 46 6.32 1.40 -4.56
N LYS A 47 6.28 1.94 -5.78
CA LYS A 47 5.11 2.68 -6.28
C LYS A 47 3.83 1.84 -6.30
N ALA A 48 3.93 0.53 -6.54
CA ALA A 48 2.78 -0.37 -6.51
C ALA A 48 2.27 -0.59 -5.07
N VAL A 49 3.18 -0.75 -4.11
CA VAL A 49 2.88 -0.86 -2.68
C VAL A 49 2.24 0.42 -2.17
N SER A 50 2.88 1.57 -2.39
CA SER A 50 2.41 2.89 -1.91
C SER A 50 1.00 3.22 -2.41
N ARG A 51 0.67 2.87 -3.66
CA ARG A 51 -0.69 3.01 -4.20
C ARG A 51 -1.70 2.10 -3.51
N ALA A 52 -1.34 0.87 -3.18
CA ALA A 52 -2.23 -0.04 -2.46
C ALA A 52 -2.45 0.45 -1.02
N SER A 53 -1.39 0.92 -0.35
CA SER A 53 -1.47 1.50 0.99
C SER A 53 -2.38 2.72 1.04
N TYR A 54 -2.24 3.65 0.09
CA TYR A 54 -3.12 4.82 0.01
C TYR A 54 -4.59 4.44 -0.19
N GLN A 55 -4.87 3.45 -1.04
CA GLN A 55 -6.24 2.96 -1.23
C GLN A 55 -6.83 2.37 0.04
N VAL A 56 -6.06 1.58 0.78
CA VAL A 56 -6.51 1.04 2.08
C VAL A 56 -6.75 2.15 3.08
N LEU A 57 -5.84 3.13 3.16
CA LEU A 57 -5.96 4.28 4.06
C LEU A 57 -7.24 5.08 3.78
N VAL A 58 -7.51 5.43 2.52
CA VAL A 58 -8.74 6.16 2.14
C VAL A 58 -9.99 5.38 2.57
N ARG A 59 -10.04 4.06 2.37
CA ARG A 59 -11.18 3.24 2.81
C ARG A 59 -11.30 3.19 4.33
N MET A 60 -10.19 3.13 5.05
CA MET A 60 -10.20 3.24 6.52
C MET A 60 -10.76 4.60 6.95
N MET A 61 -10.34 5.69 6.31
CA MET A 61 -10.81 7.04 6.61
C MET A 61 -12.31 7.20 6.34
N GLU A 62 -12.81 6.78 5.18
CA GLU A 62 -14.24 6.81 4.83
C GLU A 62 -15.10 6.08 5.88
N ARG A 63 -14.63 4.91 6.34
CA ARG A 63 -15.36 4.09 7.31
C ARG A 63 -15.31 4.66 8.73
N CYS A 64 -14.22 5.32 9.08
CA CYS A 64 -14.08 6.06 10.34
C CYS A 64 -15.02 7.27 10.39
N LEU A 65 -15.09 8.05 9.31
CA LEU A 65 -15.95 9.24 9.21
C LEU A 65 -17.45 8.92 9.13
N THR A 66 -17.82 7.72 8.69
CA THR A 66 -19.23 7.28 8.57
C THR A 66 -19.74 6.56 9.82
N THR A 67 -18.86 6.29 10.80
CA THR A 67 -19.26 5.69 12.07
C THR A 67 -19.45 6.80 13.10
N ASP A 68 -20.68 7.29 13.25
CA ASP A 68 -21.02 8.27 14.30
C ASP A 68 -20.80 7.64 15.70
N GLY A 69 -19.74 8.06 16.40
CA GLY A 69 -19.42 7.55 17.73
C GLY A 69 -18.15 8.18 18.35
N VAL A 70 -18.04 8.04 19.68
CA VAL A 70 -16.96 8.62 20.52
C VAL A 70 -15.55 8.06 20.18
N ASP A 71 -15.49 6.94 19.46
CA ASP A 71 -14.24 6.29 18.99
C ASP A 71 -13.87 6.62 17.53
N SER A 72 -14.50 7.62 16.90
CA SER A 72 -14.05 8.12 15.60
C SER A 72 -12.63 8.72 15.75
N PRO A 73 -11.63 8.24 14.97
CA PRO A 73 -10.33 8.90 14.89
C PRO A 73 -10.52 10.39 14.58
N ASN A 74 -9.80 11.25 15.29
CA ASN A 74 -9.84 12.68 14.99
C ASN A 74 -9.02 12.96 13.71
N VAL A 75 -9.23 14.15 13.13
CA VAL A 75 -8.55 14.57 11.88
C VAL A 75 -7.02 14.57 12.03
N ALA A 76 -6.48 14.84 13.22
CA ALA A 76 -5.03 14.87 13.46
C ALA A 76 -4.41 13.46 13.45
N ASP A 77 -5.10 12.45 13.98
CA ASP A 77 -4.65 11.05 13.90
C ASP A 77 -4.65 10.55 12.45
N MET A 78 -5.64 10.98 11.67
CA MET A 78 -5.74 10.67 10.24
C MET A 78 -4.65 11.38 9.43
N GLU A 79 -4.37 12.65 9.71
CA GLU A 79 -3.26 13.41 9.11
C GLU A 79 -1.91 12.76 9.43
N LYS A 80 -1.70 12.35 10.69
CA LYS A 80 -0.48 11.63 11.10
C LYS A 80 -0.31 10.29 10.38
N MET A 81 -1.39 9.53 10.20
CA MET A 81 -1.35 8.32 9.38
C MET A 81 -0.99 8.64 7.93
N PHE A 82 -1.62 9.64 7.32
CA PHE A 82 -1.32 10.05 5.94
C PHE A 82 0.15 10.47 5.76
N LEU A 83 0.68 11.30 6.66
CA LEU A 83 2.07 11.76 6.65
C LEU A 83 3.09 10.64 6.86
N SER A 84 2.71 9.50 7.45
CA SER A 84 3.61 8.32 7.54
C SER A 84 3.80 7.58 6.21
N PHE A 85 2.99 7.89 5.19
CA PHE A 85 3.07 7.34 3.83
C PHE A 85 3.59 8.35 2.80
N ALA A 86 3.93 9.59 3.22
CA ALA A 86 4.47 10.66 2.38
C ALA A 86 6.00 10.73 2.47
#